data_AF-A0A2V6KYC2-F1
#
_entry.id   AF-A0A2V6KYC2-F1
#
_cell.length_a   1.000
_cell.length_b   1.000
_cell.length_c   1.000
_cell.angle_alpha   90.00
_cell.angle_beta   90.00
_cell.angle_gamma   90.00
#
_symmetry.space_group_name_H-M   'P 1'
#
loop_
_entity.id
_entity.type
_entity.pdbx_description
1 polymer ?
#
loop_
_entity_poly.entity_id
_entity_poly.type
_entity_poly.pdbx_seq_one_letter_code
_entity_poly.pdbx_strand_id
1 'polypeptide(L)'
;MPRRRKRSFIYRHSLSLVAVGLLIVWIIGYRLFDPKTHVGAFFGNAIADWSGSVVIILGTKFLYEVGSAESRPVKGKERPAWLDTLHRHSLLVFIIVTGIGWAILFLRMNVDSKWGQVVGNIVSEWVQMAGLVFLTKRLVEIGSKESK
;
A
#
# COMPACT_ATOMS: atom_id res chain seq x y z
N MET A 1 -15.85 -36.30 12.93
CA MET A 1 -14.90 -35.17 13.02
C MET A 1 -14.72 -34.57 11.64
N PRO A 2 -15.07 -33.31 11.37
CA PRO A 2 -14.88 -32.75 10.04
C PRO A 2 -13.39 -32.46 9.80
N ARG A 3 -12.84 -33.05 8.73
CA ARG A 3 -11.47 -32.79 8.24
C ARG A 3 -11.38 -31.32 7.87
N ARG A 4 -10.69 -30.51 8.69
CA ARG A 4 -10.24 -29.16 8.29
C ARG A 4 -9.30 -29.32 7.09
N ARG A 5 -9.81 -29.22 5.86
CA ARG A 5 -8.98 -29.06 4.66
C ARG A 5 -8.11 -27.83 4.91
N LYS A 6 -6.79 -28.02 5.03
CA LYS A 6 -5.82 -26.93 5.03
C LYS A 6 -6.12 -26.10 3.78
N ARG A 7 -6.66 -24.88 3.93
CA ARG A 7 -6.86 -23.96 2.80
C ARG A 7 -5.52 -23.86 2.07
N SER A 8 -5.49 -24.19 0.78
CA SER A 8 -4.23 -24.33 0.04
C SER A 8 -3.43 -23.03 0.10
N PHE A 9 -2.10 -23.12 0.05
CA PHE A 9 -1.20 -21.97 0.04
C PHE A 9 -1.60 -20.93 -1.02
N ILE A 10 -2.13 -21.40 -2.16
CA ILE A 10 -2.66 -20.60 -3.26
C ILE A 10 -3.88 -19.78 -2.83
N TYR A 11 -4.83 -20.35 -2.09
CA TYR A 11 -5.98 -19.60 -1.57
C TYR A 11 -5.57 -18.57 -0.50
N ARG A 12 -4.49 -18.83 0.25
CA ARG A 12 -3.94 -17.88 1.24
C ARG A 12 -3.18 -16.71 0.60
N HIS A 13 -2.65 -16.89 -0.61
CA HIS A 13 -1.82 -15.90 -1.31
C HIS A 13 -2.48 -15.37 -2.59
N SER A 14 -3.69 -15.81 -2.93
CA SER A 14 -4.38 -15.47 -4.17
C SER A 14 -4.53 -13.95 -4.35
N LEU A 15 -4.85 -13.23 -3.28
CA LEU A 15 -4.96 -11.77 -3.31
C LEU A 15 -3.66 -11.10 -3.74
N SER A 16 -2.53 -11.48 -3.13
CA SER A 16 -1.21 -10.93 -3.46
C SER A 16 -0.75 -11.35 -4.87
N LEU A 17 -1.01 -12.60 -5.25
CA LEU A 17 -0.65 -13.14 -6.57
C LEU A 17 -1.43 -12.45 -7.69
N VAL A 18 -2.73 -12.25 -7.51
CA VAL A 18 -3.58 -11.55 -8.49
C VAL A 18 -3.18 -10.07 -8.57
N ALA A 19 -2.95 -9.40 -7.44
CA ALA A 19 -2.54 -8.00 -7.43
C ALA A 19 -1.19 -7.78 -8.13
N VAL A 20 -0.21 -8.64 -7.87
CA VAL A 20 1.10 -8.61 -8.57
C VAL A 20 0.93 -8.96 -10.06
N GLY A 21 0.10 -9.95 -10.39
CA GLY A 21 -0.17 -10.32 -11.78
C GLY A 21 -0.79 -9.18 -12.58
N LEU A 22 -1.77 -8.48 -12.02
CA LEU A 22 -2.37 -7.29 -12.63
C LEU A 22 -1.33 -6.18 -12.84
N LEU A 23 -0.48 -5.92 -11.84
CA LEU A 23 0.61 -4.94 -11.97
C LEU A 23 1.58 -5.29 -13.11
N ILE A 24 1.94 -6.58 -13.24
CA ILE A 24 2.81 -7.06 -14.33
C ILE A 24 2.15 -6.84 -15.69
N VAL A 25 0.85 -7.14 -15.83
CA VAL A 25 0.10 -6.90 -17.07
C VAL A 25 0.14 -5.43 -17.46
N TRP A 26 -0.10 -4.53 -16.49
CA TRP A 26 -0.03 -3.09 -16.74
C TRP A 26 1.37 -2.61 -17.09
N ILE A 27 2.41 -3.14 -16.44
CA ILE A 27 3.82 -2.85 -16.77
C ILE A 27 4.15 -3.30 -18.19
N ILE A 28 3.74 -4.51 -18.60
CA ILE A 28 3.97 -5.03 -19.95
C ILE A 28 3.24 -4.16 -20.98
N GLY A 29 1.96 -3.85 -20.75
CA GLY A 29 1.20 -2.93 -21.59
C GLY A 29 1.91 -1.58 -21.72
N TYR A 30 2.30 -0.98 -20.60
CA TYR A 30 2.99 0.30 -20.62
C TYR A 30 4.33 0.24 -21.34
N ARG A 31 5.07 -0.87 -21.28
CA ARG A 31 6.31 -1.03 -22.06
C ARG A 31 6.06 -1.02 -23.57
N LEU A 32 4.97 -1.66 -24.02
CA LEU A 32 4.67 -1.86 -25.43
C LEU A 32 4.01 -0.64 -26.11
N PHE A 33 3.26 0.17 -25.37
CA PHE A 33 2.52 1.31 -25.92
C PHE A 33 3.23 2.66 -25.67
N ASP A 34 3.13 3.58 -26.63
CA ASP A 34 3.67 4.94 -26.48
C ASP A 34 2.82 5.72 -25.45
N PRO A 35 3.43 6.32 -24.40
CA PRO A 35 2.71 7.07 -23.37
C PRO A 35 1.91 8.27 -23.92
N LYS A 36 2.24 8.78 -25.10
CA LYS A 36 1.51 9.87 -25.76
C LYS A 36 0.19 9.42 -26.41
N THR A 37 -0.04 8.11 -26.49
CA THR A 37 -1.32 7.56 -26.95
C THR A 37 -2.29 7.42 -25.79
N HIS A 38 -3.60 7.51 -26.06
CA HIS A 38 -4.64 7.30 -25.04
C HIS A 38 -4.48 5.97 -24.29
N VAL A 39 -4.07 4.91 -25.01
CA VAL A 39 -3.86 3.57 -24.46
C VAL A 39 -2.61 3.52 -23.57
N GLY A 40 -1.49 4.11 -24.02
CA GLY A 40 -0.28 4.18 -23.21
C GLY A 40 -0.44 5.02 -21.95
N ALA A 41 -1.13 6.16 -22.03
CA ALA A 41 -1.46 6.98 -20.87
C ALA A 41 -2.33 6.22 -19.87
N PHE A 42 -3.35 5.49 -20.35
CA PHE A 42 -4.19 4.64 -19.51
C PHE A 42 -3.38 3.57 -18.77
N PHE A 43 -2.46 2.89 -19.45
CA PHE A 43 -1.59 1.91 -18.80
C PHE A 43 -0.68 2.55 -17.74
N GLY A 44 -0.15 3.74 -17.99
CA GLY A 44 0.67 4.46 -17.03
C GLY A 44 -0.10 4.82 -15.76
N ASN A 45 -1.33 5.33 -15.91
CA ASN A 45 -2.22 5.60 -14.77
C ASN A 45 -2.59 4.31 -14.03
N ALA A 46 -2.99 3.27 -14.76
CA ALA A 46 -3.29 1.98 -14.14
C ALA A 46 -2.10 1.41 -13.34
N ILE A 47 -0.85 1.62 -13.77
CA ILE A 47 0.29 1.23 -12.95
C ILE A 47 0.30 2.00 -11.63
N ALA A 48 0.05 3.31 -11.64
CA ALA A 48 0.02 4.11 -10.43
C ALA A 48 -1.07 3.61 -9.47
N ASP A 49 -2.32 3.59 -9.93
CA ASP A 49 -3.51 3.23 -9.14
C ASP A 49 -3.39 1.83 -8.52
N TRP A 50 -2.89 0.86 -9.31
CA TRP A 50 -2.77 -0.52 -8.85
C TRP A 50 -1.50 -0.75 -8.00
N SER A 51 -0.45 0.04 -8.18
CA SER A 51 0.74 -0.03 -7.31
C SER A 51 0.42 0.35 -5.87
N GLY A 52 -0.46 1.35 -5.67
CA GLY A 52 -1.05 1.71 -4.38
C GLY A 52 -1.65 0.52 -3.67
N SER A 53 -2.55 -0.16 -4.38
CA SER A 53 -3.24 -1.33 -3.86
C SER A 53 -2.27 -2.47 -3.52
N VAL A 54 -1.29 -2.76 -4.37
CA VAL A 54 -0.29 -3.81 -4.11
C VAL A 54 0.55 -3.49 -2.87
N VAL A 55 1.07 -2.26 -2.76
CA VAL A 55 1.91 -1.85 -1.64
C VAL A 55 1.12 -1.87 -0.34
N ILE A 56 -0.14 -1.42 -0.34
CA ILE A 56 -0.99 -1.46 0.85
C ILE A 56 -1.33 -2.90 1.23
N ILE A 57 -1.71 -3.75 0.28
CA ILE A 57 -2.04 -5.16 0.56
C ILE A 57 -0.83 -5.91 1.12
N LEU A 58 0.34 -5.73 0.52
CA LEU A 58 1.57 -6.38 0.98
C LEU A 58 2.06 -5.77 2.30
N GLY A 59 2.02 -4.45 2.43
CA GLY A 59 2.41 -3.71 3.63
C GLY A 59 1.54 -4.07 4.82
N THR A 60 0.22 -4.03 4.67
CA THR A 60 -0.73 -4.46 5.71
C THR A 60 -0.52 -5.93 6.03
N LYS A 61 -0.39 -6.82 5.06
CA LYS A 61 -0.10 -8.23 5.33
C LYS A 61 1.20 -8.41 6.10
N PHE A 62 2.28 -7.73 5.70
CA PHE A 62 3.57 -7.80 6.38
C PHE A 62 3.49 -7.23 7.81
N LEU A 63 2.87 -6.06 7.99
CA LEU A 63 2.68 -5.45 9.31
C LEU A 63 1.78 -6.31 10.21
N TYR A 64 0.73 -6.92 9.66
CA TYR A 64 -0.14 -7.85 10.37
C TYR A 64 0.56 -9.18 10.66
N GLU A 65 1.40 -9.71 9.77
CA GLU A 65 2.15 -10.96 10.01
C GLU A 65 3.28 -10.75 11.02
N VAL A 66 4.00 -9.62 10.96
CA VAL A 66 5.02 -9.21 11.94
C VAL A 66 4.39 -8.86 13.30
N GLY A 67 3.18 -8.31 13.30
CA GLY A 67 2.39 -8.00 14.51
C GLY A 67 1.45 -9.12 14.98
N SER A 68 1.34 -10.22 14.24
CA SER A 68 0.38 -11.30 14.56
C SER A 68 0.74 -11.94 15.89
N ALA A 69 -0.23 -11.93 16.80
CA ALA A 69 -0.19 -12.50 18.14
C ALA A 69 0.10 -14.01 18.22
N GLU A 70 0.41 -14.69 17.10
CA GLU A 70 1.04 -16.03 17.13
C GLU A 70 2.51 -15.99 17.57
N SER A 71 3.15 -14.81 17.54
CA SER A 71 4.38 -14.56 18.29
C SER A 71 4.02 -14.45 19.77
N ARG A 72 3.92 -15.61 20.45
CA ARG A 72 3.69 -15.70 21.91
C ARG A 72 4.45 -14.56 22.61
N PRO A 73 3.79 -13.70 23.41
CA PRO A 73 4.55 -12.81 24.27
C PRO A 73 5.41 -13.70 25.15
N VAL A 74 6.73 -13.63 24.96
CA VAL A 74 7.68 -14.16 25.92
C VAL A 74 7.39 -13.38 27.20
N LYS A 75 6.72 -14.04 28.16
CA LYS A 75 6.40 -13.48 29.47
C LYS A 75 7.66 -12.79 30.01
N GLY A 76 7.60 -11.48 30.27
CA GLY A 76 8.61 -10.76 31.05
C GLY A 76 9.43 -9.67 30.37
N LYS A 77 9.18 -9.29 29.11
CA LYS A 77 9.78 -8.06 28.53
C LYS A 77 8.73 -6.99 28.31
N GLU A 78 8.76 -5.97 29.17
CA GLU A 78 8.02 -4.72 28.96
C GLU A 78 8.46 -4.13 27.61
N ARG A 79 7.54 -4.08 26.65
CA ARG A 79 7.80 -3.39 25.38
C ARG A 79 7.79 -1.89 25.69
N PRO A 80 8.82 -1.12 25.31
CA PRO A 80 8.81 0.31 25.51
C PRO A 80 7.62 0.97 24.78
N ALA A 81 7.02 1.99 25.40
CA ALA A 81 5.78 2.64 24.96
C ALA A 81 5.82 3.17 23.50
N TRP A 82 7.03 3.52 23.01
CA TRP A 82 7.22 3.95 21.63
C TRP A 82 7.04 2.81 20.62
N LEU A 83 7.40 1.56 20.96
CA LEU A 83 7.16 0.40 20.09
C LEU A 83 5.66 0.07 20.01
N ASP A 84 4.94 0.26 21.11
CA ASP A 84 3.49 0.04 21.13
C ASP A 84 2.75 1.14 20.33
N THR A 85 3.23 2.38 20.41
CA THR A 85 2.74 3.49 19.59
C THR A 85 3.07 3.30 18.11
N LEU A 86 4.28 2.84 17.79
CA LEU A 86 4.70 2.52 16.43
C LEU A 86 3.88 1.36 15.86
N HIS A 87 3.55 0.35 16.66
CA HIS A 87 2.66 -0.74 16.28
C HIS A 87 1.24 -0.23 16.01
N ARG A 88 0.70 0.61 16.89
CA ARG A 88 -0.64 1.23 16.75
C ARG A 88 -0.77 2.12 15.51
N HIS A 89 0.33 2.76 15.11
CA HIS A 89 0.39 3.65 13.94
C HIS A 89 1.16 3.05 12.76
N SER A 90 1.45 1.75 12.80
CA SER A 90 2.35 1.09 11.86
C SER A 90 1.96 1.29 10.40
N LEU A 91 0.65 1.28 10.11
CA LEU A 91 0.12 1.58 8.78
C LEU A 91 0.41 3.01 8.32
N LEU A 92 0.23 4.00 9.20
CA LEU A 92 0.46 5.41 8.88
C LEU A 92 1.96 5.68 8.70
N VAL A 93 2.79 5.13 9.58
CA VAL A 93 4.26 5.19 9.47
C VAL A 93 4.71 4.53 8.16
N PHE A 94 4.17 3.37 7.82
CA PHE A 94 4.47 2.68 6.57
C PHE A 94 4.08 3.51 5.34
N ILE A 95 2.89 4.10 5.31
CA ILE A 95 2.44 4.96 4.21
C ILE A 95 3.35 6.19 4.07
N ILE A 96 3.74 6.82 5.18
CA ILE A 96 4.64 7.99 5.16
C ILE A 96 6.03 7.60 4.65
N VAL A 97 6.63 6.53 5.17
CA VAL A 97 7.96 6.08 4.78
C VAL A 97 7.98 5.66 3.30
N THR A 98 6.99 4.89 2.85
CA THR A 98 6.89 4.49 1.44
C THR A 98 6.62 5.67 0.53
N GLY A 99 5.78 6.63 0.95
CA GLY A 99 5.53 7.88 0.22
C GLY A 99 6.80 8.73 0.06
N ILE A 100 7.62 8.86 1.11
CA ILE A 100 8.92 9.54 1.03
C ILE A 100 9.84 8.82 0.04
N GLY A 101 9.87 7.49 0.05
CA GLY A 101 10.64 6.70 -0.91
C GLY A 101 10.25 7.00 -2.36
N TRP A 102 8.96 7.03 -2.66
CA TRP A 102 8.44 7.40 -3.99
C TRP A 102 8.75 8.85 -4.35
N ALA A 103 8.63 9.79 -3.41
CA ALA A 103 8.96 11.19 -3.64
C ALA A 103 10.45 11.38 -3.97
N ILE A 104 11.36 10.72 -3.22
CA ILE A 104 12.81 10.77 -3.51
C ILE A 104 13.10 10.16 -4.88
N LEU A 105 12.45 9.04 -5.24
CA LEU A 105 12.61 8.45 -6.55
C LEU A 105 12.15 9.43 -7.64
N PHE A 106 10.98 10.04 -7.50
CA PHE A 106 10.44 11.02 -8.43
C PHE A 106 11.38 12.22 -8.63
N LEU A 107 11.94 12.75 -7.54
CA LEU A 107 12.89 13.86 -7.58
C LEU A 107 14.19 13.53 -8.34
N ARG A 108 14.52 12.26 -8.47
CA ARG A 108 15.69 11.78 -9.22
C ARG A 108 15.36 11.44 -10.68
N MET A 109 14.11 11.53 -11.09
CA MET A 109 13.66 11.19 -12.45
C MET A 109 13.41 12.44 -13.27
N ASN A 110 13.62 12.33 -14.58
CA ASN A 110 13.16 13.35 -15.52
C ASN A 110 11.63 13.26 -15.63
N VAL A 111 10.93 14.36 -15.33
CA VAL A 111 9.47 14.43 -15.27
C VAL A 111 8.81 14.16 -16.63
N ASP A 112 9.49 14.53 -17.72
CA ASP A 112 9.00 14.29 -19.09
C ASP A 112 9.29 12.86 -19.58
N SER A 113 10.06 12.09 -18.80
CA SER A 113 10.28 10.69 -19.13
C SER A 113 9.01 9.88 -18.86
N LYS A 114 8.82 8.85 -19.69
CA LYS A 114 7.73 7.88 -19.58
C LYS A 114 7.54 7.39 -18.13
N TRP A 115 8.60 6.92 -17.48
CA TRP A 115 8.53 6.47 -16.09
C TRP A 115 8.43 7.61 -15.06
N GLY A 116 8.92 8.80 -15.38
CA GLY A 116 8.71 10.00 -14.56
C GLY A 116 7.24 10.30 -14.37
N GLN A 117 6.44 10.24 -15.44
CA GLN A 117 4.99 10.44 -15.38
C GLN A 117 4.30 9.41 -14.45
N VAL A 118 4.63 8.12 -14.58
CA VAL A 118 4.06 7.06 -13.74
C VAL A 118 4.42 7.26 -12.26
N VAL A 119 5.70 7.52 -11.97
CA VAL A 119 6.15 7.71 -10.59
C VAL A 119 5.56 9.00 -10.00
N GLY A 120 5.39 10.06 -10.80
CA GLY A 120 4.69 11.27 -10.38
C GLY A 120 3.24 11.00 -9.99
N ASN A 121 2.52 10.19 -10.76
CA ASN A 121 1.16 9.78 -10.44
C ASN A 121 1.10 8.96 -9.15
N ILE A 122 2.03 8.02 -8.95
CA ILE A 122 2.16 7.26 -7.69
C ILE A 122 2.32 8.20 -6.50
N VAL A 123 3.22 9.19 -6.60
CA VAL A 123 3.44 10.18 -5.53
C VAL A 123 2.15 10.96 -5.24
N SER A 124 1.44 11.41 -6.28
CA SER A 124 0.18 12.15 -6.15
C SER A 124 -0.88 11.35 -5.40
N GLU A 125 -1.09 10.10 -5.78
CA GLU A 125 -2.04 9.22 -5.11
C GLU A 125 -1.67 8.94 -3.64
N TRP A 126 -0.38 8.76 -3.34
CA TRP A 126 0.08 8.58 -1.96
C TRP A 126 -0.22 9.81 -1.10
N VAL A 127 0.00 11.01 -1.63
CA VAL A 127 -0.34 12.26 -0.96
C VAL A 127 -1.85 12.36 -0.75
N GLN A 128 -2.66 11.98 -1.74
CA GLN A 128 -4.12 11.96 -1.63
C GLN A 128 -4.61 10.99 -0.55
N MET A 129 -4.10 9.75 -0.54
CA MET A 129 -4.45 8.76 0.49
C MET A 129 -4.04 9.22 1.89
N ALA A 130 -2.83 9.77 2.02
CA ALA A 130 -2.35 10.32 3.29
C ALA A 130 -3.24 11.50 3.76
N GLY A 131 -3.62 12.39 2.83
CA GLY A 131 -4.56 13.48 3.08
C GLY A 131 -5.91 12.97 3.56
N LEU A 132 -6.50 11.98 2.88
CA LEU A 132 -7.78 11.39 3.27
C LEU A 132 -7.72 10.73 4.65
N VAL A 133 -6.65 9.98 4.94
CA VAL A 133 -6.44 9.36 6.27
C VAL A 133 -6.27 10.43 7.36
N PHE A 134 -5.58 11.53 7.06
CA PHE A 134 -5.43 12.64 7.98
C PHE A 134 -6.76 13.36 8.25
N LEU A 135 -7.51 13.67 7.19
CA LEU A 135 -8.81 14.33 7.28
C LEU A 135 -9.81 13.48 8.06
N THR A 136 -9.93 12.19 7.75
CA THR A 136 -10.85 11.27 8.45
C THR A 136 -10.49 11.06 9.93
N LYS A 137 -9.23 11.21 10.33
CA LYS A 137 -8.82 11.15 11.74
C LYS A 137 -9.01 12.45 12.51
N ARG A 138 -8.98 13.61 11.84
CA ARG A 138 -8.98 14.93 12.49
C ARG A 138 -10.31 15.66 12.37
N LEU A 139 -11.07 15.38 11.33
CA LEU A 139 -12.37 15.98 11.06
C LEU A 139 -13.45 14.96 11.42
N VAL A 140 -14.00 15.12 12.62
CA VAL A 140 -15.26 14.48 13.01
C VAL A 140 -16.37 15.42 12.57
N GLU A 141 -17.15 15.02 11.58
CA GLU A 141 -18.41 15.70 11.27
C GLU A 141 -19.32 15.61 12.49
N ILE A 142 -19.89 16.76 12.90
CA ILE A 142 -20.81 16.86 14.03
C ILE A 142 -21.97 15.87 13.81
N GLY A 143 -22.04 14.80 14.61
CA GLY A 143 -23.03 13.71 14.48
C GLY A 143 -22.47 12.32 14.15
N SER A 144 -21.16 12.16 13.95
CA SER A 144 -20.53 10.84 13.78
C SER A 144 -20.52 10.02 15.08
N LYS A 145 -20.70 8.69 14.99
CA LYS A 145 -20.90 7.74 16.11
C LYS A 145 -19.76 7.70 17.15
N GLU A 146 -18.62 8.34 16.89
CA GLU A 146 -17.51 8.50 17.84
C GLU A 146 -17.69 9.72 18.78
N SER A 147 -18.73 10.54 18.63
CA SER A 147 -19.00 11.70 19.50
C SER A 147 -19.85 11.37 20.76
N LYS A 148 -19.81 10.13 21.24
CA LYS A 148 -20.50 9.72 22.47
C LYS A 148 -19.56 9.62 23.65
#